data_AF-A0A3S4KMK4-F1
#
_entry.id   AF-A0A3S4KMK4-F1
#
_cell.length_a   1.000
_cell.length_b   1.000
_cell.length_c   1.000
_cell.angle_alpha   90.00
_cell.angle_beta   90.00
_cell.angle_gamma   90.00
#
_symmetry.space_group_name_H-M   'P 1'
#
loop_
_entity.id
_entity.type
_entity.pdbx_description
1 polymer ?
#
loop_
_entity_poly.entity_id
_entity_poly.type
_entity_poly.pdbx_seq_one_letter_code
_entity_poly.pdbx_strand_id
1 'polypeptide(L)'
;MMKWRTSASRYFGGEGSEHFNKVDLENILLHKLPAKRLQLADGSTALVTTVYDLTMANYGLERGLNDDNCAAGYDEVKAYTPAWAEKITGVSRAQYHPYRP
;
A
#
# COMPACT_ATOMS: atom_id res chain seq x y z
N MET A 1 13.10 -19.37 -8.14
CA MET A 1 11.74 -18.88 -7.85
C MET A 1 11.84 -17.75 -6.83
N MET A 2 11.40 -16.54 -7.18
CA MET A 2 11.48 -15.38 -6.30
C MET A 2 10.52 -15.58 -5.12
N LYS A 3 11.03 -15.60 -3.88
CA LYS A 3 10.18 -15.76 -2.69
C LYS A 3 9.74 -14.36 -2.23
N TRP A 4 8.43 -14.13 -2.23
CA TRP A 4 7.83 -12.96 -1.60
C TRP A 4 7.75 -13.11 -0.07
N ARG A 5 7.65 -11.99 0.64
CA ARG A 5 7.47 -11.91 2.10
C ARG A 5 6.46 -10.84 2.43
N THR A 6 5.90 -10.92 3.64
CA THR A 6 4.89 -9.98 4.10
C THR A 6 5.54 -8.81 4.86
N SER A 7 5.24 -7.57 4.48
CA SER A 7 5.46 -6.39 5.31
C SER A 7 4.15 -5.92 5.92
N ALA A 8 4.24 -5.19 7.04
CA ALA A 8 3.10 -4.60 7.72
C ALA A 8 3.23 -3.06 7.68
N SER A 9 2.27 -2.39 7.05
CA SER A 9 2.16 -0.94 7.04
C SER A 9 1.05 -0.52 7.98
N ARG A 10 1.28 0.53 8.77
CA ARG A 10 0.23 1.06 9.64
C ARG A 10 -0.66 2.03 8.89
N TYR A 11 -1.96 1.85 8.98
CA TYR A 11 -2.97 2.67 8.33
C TYR A 11 -3.81 3.41 9.38
N PHE A 12 -3.95 4.72 9.19
CA PHE A 12 -4.67 5.61 10.12
C PHE A 12 -5.90 6.27 9.47
N GLY A 13 -6.18 6.02 8.19
CA GLY A 13 -7.29 6.70 7.49
C GLY A 13 -8.69 6.27 7.94
N GLY A 14 -8.80 5.23 8.77
CA GLY A 14 -10.04 4.84 9.47
C GLY A 14 -10.22 5.50 10.85
N GLU A 15 -9.17 6.17 11.35
CA GLU A 15 -9.21 6.92 12.61
C GLU A 15 -9.55 8.40 12.32
N GLY A 16 -10.09 9.11 13.31
CA GLY A 16 -10.39 10.55 13.16
C GLY A 16 -11.47 11.06 14.11
N SER A 17 -11.64 12.38 14.13
CA SER A 17 -12.75 13.04 14.82
C SER A 17 -13.99 13.12 13.92
N GLU A 18 -15.13 13.53 14.50
CA GLU A 18 -16.40 13.69 13.77
C GLU A 18 -16.36 14.74 12.64
N HIS A 19 -15.35 15.61 12.61
CA HIS A 19 -15.24 16.70 11.63
C HIS A 19 -14.61 16.29 10.30
N PHE A 20 -14.00 15.10 10.22
CA PHE A 20 -13.30 14.63 9.04
C PHE A 20 -13.88 13.31 8.53
N ASN A 21 -13.93 13.17 7.21
CA ASN A 21 -14.29 11.90 6.61
C ASN A 21 -13.20 10.86 6.85
N LYS A 22 -13.61 9.61 6.98
CA LYS A 22 -12.74 8.46 7.21
C LYS A 22 -13.07 7.34 6.23
N VAL A 23 -12.08 6.50 5.98
CA VAL A 23 -12.23 5.29 5.17
C VAL A 23 -11.76 4.11 6.01
N ASP A 24 -12.72 3.30 6.45
CA ASP A 24 -12.44 2.12 7.26
C ASP A 24 -11.71 1.04 6.43
N LEU A 25 -10.51 0.69 6.88
CA LEU A 25 -9.68 -0.44 6.44
C LEU A 25 -9.02 -1.04 7.70
N GLU A 26 -8.22 -2.09 7.55
CA GLU A 26 -7.45 -2.62 8.68
C GLU A 26 -6.38 -1.63 9.15
N ASN A 27 -6.16 -1.54 10.47
CA ASN A 27 -5.11 -0.71 11.07
C ASN A 27 -3.70 -1.13 10.64
N ILE A 28 -3.54 -2.40 10.24
CA ILE A 28 -2.31 -2.95 9.72
C ILE A 28 -2.61 -3.56 8.35
N LEU A 29 -2.00 -2.99 7.30
CA LEU A 29 -2.10 -3.51 5.94
C LEU A 29 -0.90 -4.40 5.65
N LEU A 30 -1.19 -5.67 5.38
CA LEU A 30 -0.19 -6.66 5.03
C LEU A 30 0.08 -6.63 3.53
N HIS A 31 1.33 -6.42 3.13
CA HIS A 31 1.73 -6.34 1.73
C HIS A 31 2.74 -7.40 1.35
N LYS A 32 2.68 -7.86 0.11
CA LYS A 32 3.64 -8.82 -0.47
C LYS A 32 4.79 -8.06 -1.10
N LEU A 33 6.01 -8.36 -0.65
CA LEU A 33 7.25 -7.74 -1.11
C LEU A 33 8.23 -8.76 -1.66
N PRO A 34 9.00 -8.41 -2.71
CA PRO A 34 10.19 -9.17 -3.06
C PRO A 34 11.21 -9.05 -1.93
N ALA A 35 11.79 -10.17 -1.51
CA ALA A 35 12.81 -10.18 -0.46
C ALA A 35 13.98 -11.09 -0.83
N LYS A 36 15.18 -10.72 -0.39
CA LYS A 36 16.39 -11.55 -0.47
C LYS A 36 16.86 -11.91 0.93
N ARG A 37 17.30 -13.16 1.12
CA ARG A 37 17.98 -13.58 2.35
C ARG A 37 19.47 -13.31 2.20
N LEU A 38 20.05 -12.63 3.18
CA LEU A 38 21.48 -12.37 3.27
C LEU A 38 22.03 -13.01 4.54
N GLN A 39 23.29 -13.46 4.49
CA GLN A 39 24.06 -13.78 5.68
C GLN A 39 24.75 -12.50 6.16
N LEU A 40 24.63 -12.21 7.45
CA LEU A 40 25.23 -11.04 8.09
C LEU A 40 26.64 -11.36 8.58
N ALA A 41 27.39 -10.32 8.97
CA ALA A 41 28.78 -10.45 9.42
C ALA A 41 28.93 -11.29 10.69
N ASP A 42 27.90 -11.36 11.53
CA ASP A 42 27.84 -12.21 12.74
C ASP A 42 27.47 -13.68 12.45
N GLY A 43 27.31 -14.04 11.18
CA GLY A 43 26.92 -15.37 10.72
C GLY A 43 25.42 -15.63 10.72
N SER A 44 24.59 -14.72 11.28
CA SER A 44 23.13 -14.83 11.25
C SER A 44 22.56 -14.58 9.84
N THR A 45 21.26 -14.81 9.65
CA THR A 45 20.60 -14.49 8.37
C THR A 45 19.45 -13.53 8.54
N ALA A 46 19.34 -12.56 7.63
CA ALA A 46 18.26 -11.58 7.59
C ALA A 46 17.57 -11.57 6.23
N LEU A 47 16.31 -11.14 6.21
CA LEU A 47 15.59 -10.83 4.99
C LEU A 47 15.67 -9.32 4.74
N VAL A 48 15.98 -8.94 3.51
CA VAL A 48 16.08 -7.53 3.11
C VAL A 48 15.22 -7.28 1.88
N THR A 49 14.71 -6.06 1.79
CA THR A 49 13.99 -5.49 0.66
C THR A 49 14.50 -4.07 0.44
N THR A 50 14.24 -3.49 -0.74
CA THR A 50 14.63 -2.10 -1.01
C THR A 50 13.61 -1.12 -0.45
N VAL A 51 14.03 0.12 -0.20
CA VAL A 51 13.12 1.21 0.14
C VAL A 51 12.09 1.42 -0.98
N TYR A 52 12.50 1.29 -2.24
CA TYR A 52 11.61 1.38 -3.39
C TYR A 52 10.45 0.38 -3.29
N ASP A 53 10.75 -0.89 -3.03
CA ASP A 53 9.71 -1.93 -2.92
C ASP A 53 8.76 -1.66 -1.74
N LEU A 54 9.29 -1.22 -0.60
CA LEU A 54 8.48 -0.79 0.56
C LEU A 54 7.56 0.38 0.22
N THR A 55 8.07 1.39 -0.49
CA THR A 55 7.29 2.57 -0.90
C THR A 55 6.18 2.16 -1.87
N MET A 56 6.45 1.31 -2.86
CA MET A 56 5.42 0.85 -3.80
C MET A 56 4.30 0.08 -3.11
N ALA A 57 4.64 -0.80 -2.15
CA ALA A 57 3.65 -1.49 -1.35
C ALA A 57 2.84 -0.53 -0.46
N ASN A 58 3.49 0.43 0.18
CA ASN A 58 2.80 1.41 1.02
C ASN A 58 1.78 2.25 0.24
N TYR A 59 2.04 2.53 -1.03
CA TYR A 59 1.09 3.19 -1.93
C TYR A 59 0.09 2.25 -2.60
N GLY A 60 0.06 0.96 -2.21
CA GLY A 60 -0.91 -0.02 -2.70
C GLY A 60 -0.78 -0.32 -4.20
N LEU A 61 0.43 -0.29 -4.77
CA LEU A 61 0.65 -0.54 -6.19
C LEU A 61 0.86 -2.03 -6.48
N GLU A 62 -0.05 -2.63 -7.26
CA GLU A 62 0.05 -4.02 -7.71
C GLU A 62 1.18 -4.19 -8.75
N ARG A 63 1.98 -5.26 -8.61
CA ARG A 63 3.23 -5.49 -9.36
C ARG A 63 3.43 -6.94 -9.82
N GLY A 64 2.35 -7.70 -9.97
CA GLY A 64 2.34 -9.12 -10.31
C GLY A 64 2.52 -10.04 -9.10
N LEU A 65 2.24 -9.54 -7.90
CA LEU A 65 2.32 -10.25 -6.63
C LEU A 65 0.93 -10.58 -6.05
N ASN A 66 -0.15 -10.26 -6.77
CA ASN A 66 -1.52 -10.58 -6.35
C ASN A 66 -1.75 -10.20 -4.87
N ASP A 67 -1.41 -8.96 -4.52
CA ASP A 67 -1.51 -8.43 -3.18
C ASP A 67 -2.93 -7.88 -2.97
N ASP A 68 -3.66 -8.50 -2.05
CA ASP A 68 -5.06 -8.13 -1.78
C ASP A 68 -5.21 -6.70 -1.27
N ASN A 69 -4.15 -6.09 -0.73
CA ASN A 69 -4.16 -4.70 -0.26
C ASN A 69 -3.68 -3.70 -1.32
N CYS A 70 -3.27 -4.16 -2.50
CA CYS A 70 -2.99 -3.31 -3.64
C CYS A 70 -4.24 -3.10 -4.49
N ALA A 71 -4.28 -1.97 -5.20
CA ALA A 71 -5.36 -1.63 -6.11
C ALA A 71 -5.09 -2.19 -7.51
N ALA A 72 -6.10 -2.79 -8.15
CA ALA A 72 -6.04 -3.11 -9.58
C ALA A 72 -6.44 -1.91 -10.46
N GLY A 73 -7.05 -0.87 -9.87
CA GLY A 73 -7.47 0.33 -10.57
C GLY A 73 -7.73 1.51 -9.64
N TYR A 74 -7.91 2.70 -10.22
CA TYR A 74 -8.11 3.95 -9.46
C TYR A 74 -9.48 4.06 -8.80
N ASP A 75 -10.45 3.28 -9.26
CA ASP A 75 -11.82 3.27 -8.75
C ASP A 75 -12.00 2.37 -7.52
N GLU A 76 -10.99 1.57 -7.19
CA GLU A 76 -11.01 0.70 -6.03
C GLU A 76 -10.68 1.48 -4.77
N VAL A 77 -11.46 1.26 -3.70
CA VAL A 77 -11.19 1.87 -2.39
C VAL A 77 -10.11 1.06 -1.67
N LYS A 78 -8.85 1.31 -2.06
CA LYS A 78 -7.64 0.87 -1.35
C LYS A 78 -6.88 2.07 -0.83
N ALA A 79 -6.07 1.89 0.21
CA ALA A 79 -5.31 2.98 0.83
C ALA A 79 -4.57 3.80 -0.24
N TYR A 80 -4.75 5.12 -0.19
CA TYR A 80 -4.07 6.10 -1.05
C TYR A 80 -4.42 6.10 -2.55
N THR A 81 -5.46 5.36 -2.96
CA THR A 81 -6.02 5.46 -4.33
C THR A 81 -6.82 6.76 -4.54
N PRO A 82 -7.08 7.16 -5.80
CA PRO A 82 -8.00 8.25 -6.11
C PRO A 82 -9.40 8.08 -5.52
N ALA A 83 -10.01 6.88 -5.60
CA ALA A 83 -11.31 6.61 -4.98
C ALA A 83 -11.29 6.68 -3.45
N TRP A 84 -10.17 6.29 -2.81
CA TRP A 84 -9.96 6.51 -1.38
C TRP A 84 -9.83 8.00 -1.04
N ALA A 85 -9.04 8.75 -1.81
CA ALA A 85 -8.80 10.17 -1.58
C ALA A 85 -10.08 11.00 -1.77
N GLU A 86 -10.93 10.64 -2.73
CA GLU A 86 -12.25 11.24 -2.93
C GLU A 86 -13.12 11.12 -1.68
N LYS A 87 -13.12 9.96 -1.02
CA LYS A 87 -13.87 9.77 0.23
C LYS A 87 -13.30 10.58 1.39
N ILE A 88 -11.97 10.67 1.51
CA ILE A 88 -11.31 11.42 2.59
C ILE A 88 -11.47 12.93 2.40
N THR A 89 -11.25 13.43 1.18
CA THR A 89 -11.10 14.87 0.92
C THR A 89 -12.33 15.52 0.28
N GLY A 90 -13.22 14.74 -0.32
CA GLY A 90 -14.33 15.25 -1.14
C GLY A 90 -13.93 15.72 -2.54
N VAL A 91 -12.64 15.72 -2.90
CA VAL A 91 -12.18 16.09 -4.25
C VAL A 91 -12.47 14.93 -5.21
N SER A 92 -13.13 15.23 -6.33
CA SER A 92 -13.48 14.20 -7.31
C SER A 92 -12.24 13.47 -7.83
N ARG A 93 -12.30 12.14 -7.86
CA ARG A 93 -11.20 11.28 -8.26
C ARG A 93 -10.69 11.56 -9.68
N ALA A 94 -11.59 12.04 -10.55
CA ALA A 94 -11.28 12.43 -11.93
C ALA A 94 -10.27 13.59 -11.99
N GLN A 95 -10.21 14.45 -10.96
CA GLN A 95 -9.26 15.56 -10.91
C GLN A 95 -7.83 15.12 -10.60
N TYR A 96 -7.61 13.93 -10.03
CA TYR A 96 -6.25 13.42 -9.81
C TYR A 96 -5.59 12.90 -11.08
N HIS A 97 -6.39 12.58 -12.11
CA HIS A 97 -5.89 12.19 -13.43
C HIS A 97 -6.80 12.75 -14.54
N PRO A 98 -6.79 14.09 -14.74
CA PRO A 98 -7.77 14.77 -15.58
C PRO A 98 -7.61 14.49 -17.08
N TYR A 99 -6.53 13.81 -17.48
CA TYR A 99 -6.22 13.48 -18.87
C TYR A 99 -6.37 11.99 -19.19
N ARG A 100 -7.08 11.21 -18.36
CA ARG A 100 -7.47 9.84 -18.74
C ARG A 100 -8.69 9.93 -19.67
N PRO A 101 -8.72 9.19 -20.80
CA PRO A 101 -9.97 8.98 -21.52
C PRO A 101 -11.01 8.28 -20.63
#